data_AF-A0A061JPK4-F1
#
_entry.id   AF-A0A061JPK4-F1
#
_cell.length_a   1.000
_cell.length_b   1.000
_cell.length_c   1.000
_cell.angle_alpha   90.00
_cell.angle_beta   90.00
_cell.angle_gamma   90.00
#
_symmetry.space_group_name_H-M   'P 1'
#
loop_
_entity.id
_entity.type
_entity.pdbx_description
1 polymer ?
#
loop_
_entity_poly.entity_id
_entity_poly.type
_entity_poly.pdbx_seq_one_letter_code
_entity_poly.pdbx_strand_id
1 'polypeptide(L)'
;MSDWKSYAGEMSDREVARRFGIGASTVRRFRHSSDIPKFFPGRAELPAALVTQLAMETNHRLAKGFGVSIKRIEQARAELKIPEPKTIRERFKPLEDIWTSEAIALLGRMPDTEVADRLGVSNFPVKKKRKELGIQSYKRPLPEITPEIASEFGGVSDAELARRFNVSVSFIRRARIKMEKGS
;
A
#
# COMPACT_ATOMS: atom_id res chain seq x y z
N MET A 1 15.77 -10.45 39.26
CA MET A 1 16.28 -10.77 37.90
C MET A 1 15.10 -11.36 37.14
N SER A 2 14.56 -10.64 36.17
CA SER A 2 13.34 -11.05 35.47
C SER A 2 13.60 -12.28 34.60
N ASP A 3 13.00 -13.41 34.97
CA ASP A 3 13.24 -14.69 34.30
C ASP A 3 12.38 -14.82 33.04
N TRP A 4 12.95 -14.41 31.91
CA TRP A 4 12.31 -14.46 30.59
C TRP A 4 11.93 -15.88 30.15
N LYS A 5 12.52 -16.92 30.77
CA LYS A 5 12.31 -18.33 30.43
C LYS A 5 10.86 -18.78 30.60
N SER A 6 10.15 -18.23 31.58
CA SER A 6 8.73 -18.49 31.81
C SER A 6 7.83 -18.07 30.64
N TYR A 7 8.25 -17.06 29.88
CA TYR A 7 7.50 -16.54 28.73
C TYR A 7 7.85 -17.24 27.41
N ALA A 8 8.87 -18.11 27.40
CA ALA A 8 9.23 -18.88 26.21
C ALA A 8 8.11 -19.92 25.94
N GLY A 9 7.40 -19.76 24.83
CA GLY A 9 6.26 -20.62 24.45
C GLY A 9 4.89 -20.00 24.72
N GLU A 10 4.78 -19.03 25.63
CA GLU A 10 3.54 -18.25 25.87
C GLU A 10 3.38 -17.06 24.90
N MET A 11 4.49 -16.54 24.39
CA MET A 11 4.50 -15.49 23.37
C MET A 11 5.63 -15.75 22.36
N SER A 12 5.60 -15.04 21.23
CA SER A 12 6.58 -15.29 20.17
C SER A 12 8.01 -15.05 20.66
N ASP A 13 8.98 -15.84 20.19
CA ASP A 13 10.40 -15.68 20.52
C ASP A 13 10.89 -14.24 20.29
N ARG A 14 10.30 -13.54 19.30
CA ARG A 14 10.59 -12.14 18.97
C ARG A 14 10.03 -11.15 19.99
N GLU A 15 8.89 -11.47 20.62
CA GLU A 15 8.27 -10.65 21.66
C GLU A 15 9.01 -10.80 22.99
N VAL A 16 9.37 -12.03 23.37
CA VAL A 16 10.23 -12.30 24.54
C VAL A 16 11.56 -11.57 24.39
N ALA A 17 12.19 -11.68 23.21
CA ALA A 17 13.43 -10.98 22.90
C ALA A 17 13.33 -9.46 23.10
N ARG A 18 12.26 -8.83 22.57
CA ARG A 18 12.04 -7.40 22.69
C ARG A 18 11.83 -6.96 24.14
N ARG A 19 11.01 -7.68 24.91
CA ARG A 19 10.67 -7.33 26.30
C ARG A 19 11.84 -7.42 27.26
N PHE A 20 12.69 -8.43 27.08
CA PHE A 20 13.77 -8.72 28.03
C PHE A 20 15.16 -8.34 27.52
N GLY A 21 15.26 -7.71 26.35
CA GLY A 21 16.53 -7.23 25.79
C GLY A 21 17.49 -8.36 25.41
N ILE A 22 16.97 -9.53 25.04
CA ILE A 22 17.75 -10.71 24.68
C ILE A 22 17.61 -11.05 23.20
N GLY A 23 18.55 -11.82 22.64
CA GLY A 23 18.45 -12.29 21.26
C GLY A 23 17.31 -13.30 21.08
N ALA A 24 16.48 -13.14 20.03
CA ALA A 24 15.43 -14.11 19.69
C ALA A 24 15.99 -15.52 19.43
N SER A 25 17.24 -15.62 18.96
CA SER A 25 17.97 -16.88 18.80
C SER A 25 18.24 -17.57 20.14
N THR A 26 18.48 -16.80 21.21
CA THR A 26 18.67 -17.31 22.57
C THR A 26 17.37 -17.90 23.11
N VAL A 27 16.25 -17.19 22.91
CA VAL A 27 14.92 -17.68 23.28
C VAL A 27 14.59 -18.97 22.54
N ARG A 28 14.82 -19.00 21.23
CA ARG A 28 14.60 -20.19 20.39
C ARG A 28 15.46 -21.38 20.83
N ARG A 29 16.75 -21.18 21.13
CA ARG A 29 17.65 -22.26 21.58
C ARG A 29 17.19 -22.83 22.91
N PHE A 30 16.88 -21.97 23.88
CA PHE A 30 16.32 -22.39 25.17
C PHE A 30 15.03 -23.18 24.98
N ARG A 31 14.12 -22.66 24.15
CA ARG A 31 12.87 -23.32 23.81
C ARG A 31 13.09 -24.74 23.29
N HIS A 32 14.04 -24.94 22.37
CA HIS A 32 14.40 -26.27 21.86
C HIS A 32 15.07 -27.17 22.92
N SER A 33 15.98 -26.64 23.75
CA SER A 33 16.65 -27.44 24.79
C SER A 33 15.72 -27.85 25.92
N SER A 34 14.63 -27.12 26.13
CA SER A 34 13.62 -27.37 27.16
C SER A 34 12.37 -28.05 26.62
N ASP A 35 12.41 -28.53 25.36
CA ASP A 35 11.29 -29.17 24.64
C ASP A 35 9.97 -28.37 24.64
N ILE A 36 10.10 -27.04 24.64
CA ILE A 36 8.95 -26.14 24.61
C ILE A 36 8.52 -25.98 23.13
N PRO A 37 7.25 -26.18 22.76
CA PRO A 37 6.78 -25.93 21.39
C PRO A 37 6.87 -24.43 21.03
N LYS A 38 7.08 -24.12 19.74
CA LYS A 38 7.05 -22.73 19.27
C LYS A 38 5.69 -22.11 19.61
N PHE A 39 5.67 -20.87 20.11
CA PHE A 39 4.43 -20.14 20.28
C PHE A 39 3.70 -20.03 18.94
N PHE A 40 2.57 -20.72 18.85
CA PHE A 40 1.64 -20.62 17.73
C PHE A 40 0.42 -19.83 18.21
N PRO A 41 0.21 -18.59 17.72
CA PRO A 41 -1.04 -17.88 17.98
C PRO A 41 -2.28 -18.63 17.42
N GLY A 42 -2.06 -19.68 16.63
CA GLY A 42 -3.05 -20.67 16.20
C GLY A 42 -3.84 -21.33 17.34
N ARG A 43 -3.25 -21.49 18.53
CA ARG A 43 -3.93 -22.09 19.71
C ARG A 43 -4.41 -21.07 20.74
N ALA A 44 -4.11 -19.78 20.56
CA ALA A 44 -4.64 -18.76 21.45
C ALA A 44 -6.16 -18.64 21.26
N GLU A 45 -6.87 -18.53 22.38
CA GLU A 45 -8.31 -18.25 22.38
C GLU A 45 -8.56 -16.94 21.63
N LEU A 46 -9.56 -16.97 20.75
CA LEU A 46 -9.94 -15.78 20.02
C LEU A 46 -10.75 -14.85 20.93
N PRO A 47 -10.55 -13.52 20.84
CA PRO A 47 -11.41 -12.59 21.54
C PRO A 47 -12.89 -12.87 21.22
N ALA A 48 -13.76 -12.92 22.24
CA ALA A 48 -15.18 -13.21 22.04
C ALA A 48 -15.83 -12.25 21.02
N ALA A 49 -15.42 -10.98 21.03
CA ALA A 49 -15.85 -9.98 20.06
C ALA A 49 -15.45 -10.31 18.61
N LEU A 50 -14.29 -10.94 18.39
CA LEU A 50 -13.89 -11.41 17.06
C LEU A 50 -14.78 -12.57 16.61
N VAL A 51 -15.05 -13.53 17.50
CA VAL A 51 -15.88 -14.69 17.20
C VAL A 51 -17.27 -14.27 16.74
N THR A 52 -17.88 -13.28 17.40
CA THR A 52 -19.18 -12.72 16.99
C THR A 52 -19.16 -12.05 15.61
N GLN A 53 -18.03 -11.48 15.20
CA GLN A 53 -17.90 -10.78 13.92
C GLN A 53 -17.52 -11.70 12.74
N LEU A 54 -17.20 -12.98 13.00
CA LEU A 54 -16.84 -13.94 11.94
C LEU A 54 -17.91 -14.02 10.84
N ALA A 55 -19.20 -14.01 11.16
CA ALA A 55 -20.24 -14.12 10.12
C ALA A 55 -20.32 -12.88 9.20
N MET A 56 -19.91 -11.70 9.68
CA MET A 56 -20.17 -10.42 9.02
C MET A 56 -18.94 -9.79 8.35
N GLU A 57 -17.77 -10.03 8.90
CA GLU A 57 -16.55 -9.35 8.47
C GLU A 57 -15.60 -10.25 7.67
N THR A 58 -14.76 -9.63 6.85
CA THR A 58 -13.72 -10.36 6.11
C THR A 58 -12.54 -10.70 7.02
N ASN A 59 -11.79 -11.75 6.66
CA ASN A 59 -10.59 -12.17 7.38
C ASN A 59 -9.57 -11.04 7.51
N HIS A 60 -9.43 -10.23 6.45
CA HIS A 60 -8.52 -9.09 6.46
C HIS A 60 -8.95 -8.01 7.47
N ARG A 61 -10.24 -7.65 7.53
CA ARG A 61 -10.73 -6.65 8.49
C ARG A 61 -10.60 -7.13 9.92
N LEU A 62 -10.95 -8.39 10.18
CA LEU A 62 -10.78 -9.00 11.50
C LEU A 62 -9.30 -9.06 11.91
N ALA A 63 -8.42 -9.46 11.01
CA ALA A 63 -6.98 -9.50 11.28
C ALA A 63 -6.43 -8.11 11.64
N LYS A 64 -6.82 -7.08 10.88
CA LYS A 64 -6.39 -5.70 11.13
C LYS A 64 -6.99 -5.13 12.41
N GLY A 65 -8.27 -5.39 12.69
CA GLY A 65 -8.98 -4.83 13.84
C GLY A 65 -8.56 -5.45 15.17
N PHE A 66 -8.34 -6.77 15.20
CA PHE A 66 -8.04 -7.50 16.42
C PHE A 66 -6.56 -7.87 16.58
N GLY A 67 -5.71 -7.57 15.58
CA GLY A 67 -4.29 -7.94 15.60
C GLY A 67 -4.04 -9.44 15.53
N VAL A 68 -5.01 -10.21 15.02
CA VAL A 68 -4.94 -11.67 14.92
C VAL A 68 -4.48 -12.08 13.53
N SER A 69 -3.67 -13.14 13.43
CA SER A 69 -3.24 -13.66 12.13
C SER A 69 -4.43 -14.15 11.29
N ILE A 70 -4.43 -13.86 9.98
CA ILE A 70 -5.43 -14.34 9.03
C ILE A 70 -5.59 -15.88 9.12
N LYS A 71 -4.48 -16.63 9.23
CA LYS A 71 -4.49 -18.09 9.36
C LYS A 71 -5.30 -18.61 10.55
N ARG A 72 -5.23 -17.94 11.70
CA ARG A 72 -6.03 -18.30 12.88
C ARG A 72 -7.52 -18.06 12.64
N ILE A 73 -7.86 -16.97 11.95
CA ILE A 73 -9.24 -16.62 11.63
C ILE A 73 -9.81 -17.63 10.62
N GLU A 74 -9.04 -18.00 9.58
CA GLU A 74 -9.38 -19.08 8.64
C GLU A 74 -9.64 -20.41 9.38
N GLN A 75 -8.77 -20.77 10.32
CA GLN A 75 -8.93 -21.98 11.13
C GLN A 75 -10.19 -21.93 12.01
N ALA A 76 -10.43 -20.81 12.70
CA ALA A 76 -11.63 -20.65 13.53
C ALA A 76 -12.91 -20.70 12.72
N ARG A 77 -12.90 -20.13 11.51
CA ARG A 77 -13.99 -20.26 10.55
C ARG A 77 -14.24 -21.72 10.17
N ALA A 78 -13.18 -22.49 9.91
CA ALA A 78 -13.30 -23.91 9.58
C ALA A 78 -13.84 -24.73 10.75
N GLU A 79 -13.34 -24.49 11.96
CA GLU A 79 -13.80 -25.13 13.22
C GLU A 79 -15.29 -24.86 13.48
N LEU A 80 -15.72 -23.61 13.29
CA LEU A 80 -17.11 -23.17 13.51
C LEU A 80 -18.00 -23.32 12.27
N LYS A 81 -17.46 -23.81 11.15
CA LYS A 81 -18.14 -23.94 9.84
C LYS A 81 -18.77 -22.62 9.35
N ILE A 82 -18.12 -21.49 9.60
CA ILE A 82 -18.58 -20.15 9.17
C ILE A 82 -17.77 -19.72 7.93
N PRO A 83 -18.35 -19.75 6.72
CA PRO A 83 -17.63 -19.29 5.53
C PRO A 83 -17.32 -17.79 5.62
N GLU A 84 -16.25 -17.35 4.97
CA GLU A 84 -15.96 -15.92 4.85
C GLU A 84 -17.06 -15.24 4.03
N PRO A 85 -17.64 -14.12 4.49
CA PRO A 85 -18.63 -13.40 3.73
C PRO A 85 -18.03 -12.94 2.39
N LYS A 86 -18.67 -13.33 1.28
CA LYS A 86 -18.26 -12.87 -0.05
C LYS A 86 -18.49 -11.37 -0.10
N THR A 87 -17.43 -10.61 -0.36
CA THR A 87 -17.59 -9.18 -0.61
C THR A 87 -18.21 -9.03 -1.99
N ILE A 88 -19.52 -8.75 -2.03
CA ILE A 88 -20.17 -8.38 -3.30
C ILE A 88 -19.60 -7.01 -3.65
N ARG A 89 -18.61 -6.99 -4.54
CA ARG A 89 -18.19 -5.75 -5.17
C ARG A 89 -19.22 -5.47 -6.26
N GLU A 90 -19.74 -4.25 -6.30
CA GLU A 90 -20.52 -3.79 -7.44
C GLU A 90 -19.71 -4.09 -8.72
N ARG A 91 -20.38 -4.72 -9.69
CA ARG A 91 -19.72 -5.06 -10.95
C ARG A 91 -19.34 -3.74 -11.60
N PHE A 92 -18.05 -3.57 -11.88
CA PHE A 92 -17.55 -2.38 -12.55
C PHE A 92 -18.36 -2.16 -13.85
N LYS A 93 -18.70 -0.91 -14.17
CA LYS A 93 -19.42 -0.58 -15.42
C LYS A 93 -18.72 -1.26 -16.61
N PRO A 94 -19.47 -1.91 -17.53
CA PRO A 94 -18.90 -2.46 -18.76
C PRO A 94 -18.03 -1.42 -19.46
N LEU A 95 -16.84 -1.83 -19.91
CA LEU A 95 -15.89 -0.92 -20.54
C LEU A 95 -16.32 -0.51 -21.94
N GLU A 96 -17.34 -1.14 -22.49
CA GLU A 96 -17.94 -0.83 -23.77
C GLU A 96 -18.79 0.44 -23.67
N ASP A 97 -19.52 0.62 -22.56
CA ASP A 97 -20.46 1.72 -22.37
C ASP A 97 -19.77 3.06 -22.04
N ILE A 98 -18.49 3.03 -21.65
CA ILE A 98 -17.72 4.23 -21.28
C ILE A 98 -17.15 4.98 -22.49
N TRP A 99 -17.04 4.33 -23.65
CA TRP A 99 -16.38 4.92 -24.83
C TRP A 99 -17.37 5.70 -25.71
N THR A 100 -17.95 6.75 -25.13
CA THR A 100 -18.70 7.74 -25.91
C THR A 100 -17.76 8.58 -26.78
N SER A 101 -18.32 9.26 -27.78
CA SER A 101 -17.58 10.24 -28.60
C SER A 101 -16.90 11.32 -27.74
N GLU A 102 -17.57 11.76 -26.68
CA GLU A 102 -17.03 12.70 -25.68
C GLU A 102 -15.84 12.10 -24.93
N ALA A 103 -15.94 10.85 -24.45
CA ALA A 103 -14.86 10.17 -23.75
C ALA A 103 -13.62 10.00 -24.64
N ILE A 104 -13.82 9.66 -25.92
CA ILE A 104 -12.73 9.54 -26.90
C ILE A 104 -12.08 10.91 -27.15
N ALA A 105 -12.87 11.99 -27.21
CA ALA A 105 -12.36 13.34 -27.42
C ALA A 105 -11.47 13.85 -26.27
N LEU A 106 -11.60 13.30 -25.05
CA LEU A 106 -10.75 13.64 -23.92
C LEU A 106 -9.36 12.98 -23.99
N LEU A 107 -9.23 11.86 -24.70
CA LEU A 107 -7.97 11.13 -24.79
C LEU A 107 -6.89 11.99 -25.44
N GLY A 108 -5.74 12.12 -24.77
CA GLY A 108 -4.62 12.94 -25.25
C GLY A 108 -4.77 14.45 -25.02
N ARG A 109 -5.96 14.95 -24.62
CA ARG A 109 -6.16 16.36 -24.23
C ARG A 109 -5.91 16.65 -22.76
N MET A 110 -5.97 15.63 -21.91
CA MET A 110 -5.67 15.70 -20.49
C MET A 110 -5.07 14.36 -19.99
N PRO A 111 -4.51 14.30 -18.77
CA PRO A 111 -3.92 13.07 -18.24
C PRO A 111 -4.93 11.92 -18.20
N ASP A 112 -4.47 10.71 -18.53
CA ASP A 112 -5.30 9.49 -18.52
C ASP A 112 -5.97 9.27 -17.14
N THR A 113 -5.34 9.72 -16.05
CA THR A 113 -5.90 9.70 -14.68
C THR A 113 -7.12 10.61 -14.54
N GLU A 114 -7.06 11.84 -15.05
CA GLU A 114 -8.17 12.79 -14.96
C GLU A 114 -9.34 12.34 -15.84
N VAL A 115 -9.06 11.74 -17.01
CA VAL A 115 -10.09 11.11 -17.84
C VAL A 115 -10.74 9.94 -17.09
N ALA A 116 -9.94 9.10 -16.44
CA ALA A 116 -10.44 7.96 -15.68
C ALA A 116 -11.35 8.39 -14.52
N ASP A 117 -10.96 9.43 -13.78
CA ASP A 117 -11.75 10.00 -12.70
C ASP A 117 -13.10 10.55 -13.21
N ARG A 118 -13.10 11.24 -14.37
CA ARG A 118 -14.34 11.73 -15.00
C ARG A 118 -15.27 10.62 -15.46
N LEU A 119 -14.72 9.52 -15.96
CA LEU A 119 -15.48 8.37 -16.45
C LEU A 119 -15.88 7.40 -15.32
N GLY A 120 -15.39 7.63 -14.09
CA GLY A 120 -15.62 6.73 -12.96
C GLY A 120 -14.99 5.35 -13.14
N VAL A 121 -13.85 5.28 -13.84
CA VAL A 121 -13.14 4.04 -14.13
C VAL A 121 -11.71 4.07 -13.63
N SER A 122 -11.06 2.90 -13.64
CA SER A 122 -9.61 2.85 -13.39
C SER A 122 -8.81 3.44 -14.56
N ASN A 123 -7.57 3.85 -14.30
CA ASN A 123 -6.68 4.42 -15.32
C ASN A 123 -6.33 3.42 -16.45
N PHE A 124 -6.36 2.12 -16.16
CA PHE A 124 -5.92 1.09 -17.11
C PHE A 124 -6.74 1.05 -18.42
N PRO A 125 -8.08 0.97 -18.40
CA PRO A 125 -8.92 1.08 -19.59
C PRO A 125 -8.63 2.31 -20.45
N VAL A 126 -8.45 3.48 -19.84
CA VAL A 126 -8.16 4.74 -20.54
C VAL A 126 -6.83 4.67 -21.27
N LYS A 127 -5.77 4.27 -20.57
CA LYS A 127 -4.44 4.09 -21.17
C LYS A 127 -4.48 3.05 -22.30
N LYS A 128 -5.24 1.97 -22.13
CA LYS A 128 -5.40 0.92 -23.14
C LYS A 128 -6.09 1.47 -24.39
N LYS A 129 -7.25 2.11 -24.24
CA LYS A 129 -8.01 2.68 -25.36
C LYS A 129 -7.23 3.76 -26.10
N ARG A 130 -6.57 4.66 -25.37
CA ARG A 130 -5.70 5.68 -25.97
C ARG A 130 -4.62 5.06 -26.85
N LYS A 131 -3.98 3.98 -26.38
CA LYS A 131 -2.97 3.23 -27.15
C LYS A 131 -3.57 2.51 -28.35
N GLU A 132 -4.72 1.86 -28.20
CA GLU A 132 -5.45 1.20 -29.30
C GLU A 132 -5.79 2.20 -30.42
N LEU A 133 -6.14 3.44 -30.07
CA LEU A 133 -6.42 4.52 -31.01
C LEU A 133 -5.17 5.27 -31.50
N GLY A 134 -3.96 4.87 -31.08
CA GLY A 134 -2.71 5.53 -31.49
C GLY A 134 -2.53 6.96 -30.96
N ILE A 135 -3.33 7.40 -30.00
CA ILE A 135 -3.30 8.78 -29.48
C ILE A 135 -2.10 8.94 -28.54
N GLN A 136 -1.32 10.01 -28.71
CA GLN A 136 -0.19 10.29 -27.81
C GLN A 136 -0.69 10.64 -26.39
N SER A 137 0.09 10.25 -25.37
CA SER A 137 -0.22 10.64 -23.99
C SER A 137 -0.14 12.15 -23.85
N TYR A 138 -1.09 12.73 -23.13
CA TYR A 138 -1.05 14.15 -22.77
C TYR A 138 0.26 14.48 -22.03
N LYS A 139 0.95 15.53 -22.51
CA LYS A 139 2.12 16.10 -21.85
C LYS A 139 1.69 17.42 -21.24
N ARG A 140 1.75 17.52 -19.91
CA ARG A 140 1.53 18.79 -19.22
C ARG A 140 2.58 19.80 -19.70
N PRO A 141 2.19 21.02 -20.11
CA PRO A 141 3.16 22.08 -20.39
C PRO A 141 3.92 22.38 -19.09
N LEU A 142 5.24 22.32 -19.17
CA LEU A 142 6.13 22.62 -18.04
C LEU A 142 6.63 24.06 -18.21
N PRO A 143 6.83 24.80 -17.11
CA PRO A 143 7.38 26.15 -17.18
C PRO A 143 8.81 26.10 -17.76
N GLU A 144 9.15 27.09 -18.55
CA GLU A 144 10.53 27.27 -19.01
C GLU A 144 11.42 27.67 -17.84
N ILE A 145 12.64 27.14 -17.81
CA ILE A 145 13.63 27.49 -16.80
C ILE A 145 14.32 28.77 -17.28
N THR A 146 13.85 29.91 -16.79
CA THR A 146 14.46 31.21 -17.09
C THR A 146 15.75 31.39 -16.27
N PRO A 147 16.65 32.30 -16.66
CA PRO A 147 17.86 32.61 -15.89
C PRO A 147 17.57 33.01 -14.44
N GLU A 148 16.43 33.68 -14.19
CA GLU A 148 15.99 34.06 -12.84
C GLU A 148 15.69 32.83 -11.99
N ILE A 149 14.94 31.86 -12.52
CA ILE A 149 14.65 30.58 -11.84
C ILE A 149 15.95 29.79 -11.61
N ALA A 150 16.86 29.81 -12.59
CA ALA A 150 18.14 29.13 -12.48
C ALA A 150 19.04 29.74 -11.39
N SER A 151 18.96 31.06 -11.16
CA SER A 151 19.71 31.73 -10.09
C SER A 151 19.30 31.30 -8.68
N GLU A 152 18.08 30.79 -8.51
CA GLU A 152 17.60 30.26 -7.23
C GLU A 152 18.10 28.83 -6.94
N PHE A 153 18.64 28.13 -7.95
CA PHE A 153 19.18 26.79 -7.77
C PHE A 153 20.41 26.82 -6.85
N GLY A 154 20.38 26.04 -5.78
CA GLY A 154 21.44 25.97 -4.77
C GLY A 154 21.20 26.85 -3.54
N GLY A 155 20.41 27.92 -3.68
CA GLY A 155 19.94 28.73 -2.54
C GLY A 155 18.60 28.25 -1.97
N VAL A 156 17.66 27.87 -2.86
CA VAL A 156 16.33 27.38 -2.50
C VAL A 156 16.24 25.88 -2.74
N SER A 157 15.56 25.15 -1.84
CA SER A 157 15.38 23.70 -2.00
C SER A 157 14.50 23.36 -3.22
N ASP A 158 14.80 22.24 -3.87
CA ASP A 158 14.01 21.74 -5.02
C ASP A 158 12.52 21.57 -4.68
N ALA A 159 12.20 21.24 -3.43
CA ALA A 159 10.83 21.06 -2.96
C ALA A 159 10.06 22.39 -2.87
N GLU A 160 10.74 23.47 -2.49
CA GLU A 160 10.14 24.80 -2.43
C GLU A 160 9.89 25.35 -3.84
N LEU A 161 10.88 25.24 -4.73
CA LEU A 161 10.73 25.62 -6.14
C LEU A 161 9.62 24.80 -6.82
N ALA A 162 9.55 23.50 -6.55
CA ALA A 162 8.51 22.64 -7.09
C ALA A 162 7.09 23.09 -6.69
N ARG A 163 6.89 23.46 -5.42
CA ARG A 163 5.61 24.00 -4.94
C ARG A 163 5.28 25.35 -5.59
N ARG A 164 6.25 26.27 -5.63
CA ARG A 164 6.07 27.60 -6.21
C ARG A 164 5.66 27.54 -7.68
N PHE A 165 6.29 26.67 -8.46
CA PHE A 165 6.03 26.55 -9.90
C PHE A 165 4.96 25.50 -10.26
N ASN A 166 4.32 24.87 -9.26
CA ASN A 166 3.34 23.80 -9.46
C ASN A 166 3.84 22.66 -10.38
N VAL A 167 5.09 22.25 -10.15
CA VAL A 167 5.77 21.18 -10.90
C VAL A 167 6.27 20.09 -9.95
N SER A 168 6.65 18.94 -10.51
CA SER A 168 7.28 17.89 -9.71
C SER A 168 8.69 18.30 -9.23
N VAL A 169 9.10 17.86 -8.04
CA VAL A 169 10.49 18.00 -7.54
C VAL A 169 11.50 17.43 -8.53
N SER A 170 11.16 16.31 -9.19
CA SER A 170 11.98 15.68 -10.23
C SER A 170 12.17 16.55 -11.48
N PHE A 171 11.27 17.48 -11.77
CA PHE A 171 11.44 18.45 -12.85
C PHE A 171 12.53 19.46 -12.50
N ILE A 172 12.44 20.10 -11.32
CA ILE A 172 13.44 21.05 -10.82
C ILE A 172 14.82 20.41 -10.71
N ARG A 173 14.90 19.20 -10.12
CA ARG A 173 16.15 18.46 -10.01
C ARG A 173 16.81 18.21 -11.37
N ARG A 174 16.02 17.83 -12.39
CA ARG A 174 16.54 17.63 -13.75
C ARG A 174 16.97 18.92 -14.41
N ALA A 175 16.24 20.01 -14.19
CA ALA A 175 16.63 21.34 -14.65
C ALA A 175 17.98 21.76 -14.07
N ARG A 176 18.16 21.63 -12.75
CA ARG A 176 19.43 21.92 -12.07
C ARG A 176 20.60 21.11 -12.64
N ILE A 177 20.46 19.78 -12.74
CA ILE A 177 21.50 18.91 -13.29
C ILE A 177 21.85 19.28 -14.75
N LYS A 178 20.86 19.69 -15.55
CA LYS A 178 21.09 20.09 -16.94
C LYS A 178 21.92 21.38 -17.02
N MET A 179 21.69 22.34 -16.11
CA MET A 179 22.47 23.57 -16.04
C MET A 179 23.90 23.31 -15.54
N GLU A 180 24.07 22.46 -14.53
CA GLU A 180 25.40 22.05 -14.00
C GLU A 180 26.26 21.32 -15.05
N LYS A 181 25.65 20.59 -15.99
CA LYS A 181 26.34 19.84 -17.05
C LYS A 181 26.47 20.62 -18.38
N GLY A 182 25.81 21.78 -18.48
CA GLY A 182 25.80 22.63 -19.66
C GLY A 182 26.72 23.85 -19.57
N SER A 183 27.46 24.00 -18.47
CA SER A 183 28.57 24.94 -18.28
C SER A 183 29.92 24.25 -18.39
#